data_AF-A0A950LY75-F1
#
_entry.id   AF-A0A950LY75-F1
#
_cell.length_a   1.000
_cell.length_b   1.000
_cell.length_c   1.000
_cell.angle_alpha   90.00
_cell.angle_beta   90.00
_cell.angle_gamma   90.00
#
_symmetry.space_group_name_H-M   'P 1'
#
loop_
_entity.id
_entity.type
_entity.pdbx_description
1 polymer ?
#
loop_
_entity_poly.entity_id
_entity_poly.type
_entity_poly.pdbx_seq_one_letter_code
_entity_poly.pdbx_strand_id
1 'polypeptide(L)'
;MTAQNDLLTDAETVAGMLTTEGPLEGEHIRFLLDALSCAPDDALGLLTGRVECHTAQYDTTQYDTTQYGVVEPRLAALRSQARSREEKAAVALVAARAAEGAGDSATARDLLDEALTLRPGLEPALRDAAQYAAARGDYATADRYLRRAGRPSSLRPGLSEAMAATAQAGDVGRNSPCPCGSGRKFKACCRLTALPPLSARAQLLYALLGTYAERAPGLEMIAPLIERTEDPDRCAMFMVDLALFQGGLVERFLTTRGHWLRPEEHRLIEDWRRIPVTLYETLDVARDTSVTLRALPDGEPIHLADKLFSQCAQRLELFCGRVLHDGTEPRLLALPVHVPRHRRRELAGLLASGPSMAQIVDFFGPEPPVQLRNSDGEDLYDCGVTYRVPRAQLTFDDLLQRLTRTDDEVLAWHRQLPDGRVLNLGQIERAGEDFTVTANSPTRLADLEAQLRDVAPDAVEHDRHAERLSPDPDGRQARSLIVESYFLDKGSEDDPAEAADRVARDAETSWPDTPGVVGELSPREAAASGDPATLAELRSTVDDIEATLLQAQRAGRPTAGLMNPHRLRDALGLVVS
;
A
#
# COMPACT_ATOMS: atom_id res chain seq x y z
N MET A 1 14.51 25.98 -4.37
CA MET A 1 14.99 25.37 -3.11
C MET A 1 15.67 26.38 -2.16
N THR A 2 16.32 27.45 -2.60
CA THR A 2 16.99 28.41 -1.69
C THR A 2 16.12 29.57 -1.18
N ALA A 3 15.01 29.94 -1.85
CA ALA A 3 14.09 31.00 -1.38
C ALA A 3 12.93 30.49 -0.48
N GLN A 4 12.78 29.17 -0.35
CA GLN A 4 11.75 28.54 0.50
C GLN A 4 12.24 28.34 1.94
N ASN A 5 13.56 28.32 2.17
CA ASN A 5 14.15 28.09 3.49
C ASN A 5 14.16 29.34 4.39
N ASP A 6 14.25 30.55 3.85
CA ASP A 6 14.30 31.78 4.66
C ASP A 6 12.94 32.12 5.32
N LEU A 7 11.81 31.59 4.83
CA LEU A 7 10.47 31.74 5.43
C LEU A 7 10.17 30.67 6.49
N LEU A 8 10.82 29.50 6.42
CA LEU A 8 10.59 28.38 7.34
C LEU A 8 11.17 28.66 8.74
N THR A 9 12.27 29.42 8.82
CA THR A 9 12.89 29.82 10.10
C THR A 9 12.06 30.85 10.89
N ASP A 10 11.15 31.59 10.23
CA ASP A 10 10.23 32.53 10.89
C ASP A 10 8.94 31.83 11.38
N ALA A 11 8.50 30.78 10.67
CA ALA A 11 7.22 30.12 10.96
C ALA A 11 7.21 29.38 12.31
N GLU A 12 8.28 28.67 12.65
CA GLU A 12 8.39 27.99 13.95
C GLU A 12 8.46 28.97 15.11
N THR A 13 9.12 30.11 14.92
CA THR A 13 9.22 31.18 15.92
C THR A 13 7.84 31.78 16.21
N VAL A 14 7.11 32.18 15.15
CA VAL A 14 5.75 32.73 15.27
C VAL A 14 4.80 31.74 15.91
N ALA A 15 4.84 30.46 15.50
CA ALA A 15 4.03 29.41 16.10
C ALA A 15 4.38 29.20 17.59
N GLY A 16 5.67 29.13 17.93
CA GLY A 16 6.14 28.98 19.30
C GLY A 16 5.70 30.13 20.22
N MET A 17 5.70 31.37 19.73
CA MET A 17 5.19 32.53 20.49
C MET A 17 3.68 32.43 20.77
N LEU A 18 2.92 31.79 19.86
CA LEU A 18 1.48 31.57 20.01
C LEU A 18 1.15 30.37 20.92
N THR A 19 2.07 29.41 21.10
CA THR A 19 1.81 28.14 21.81
C THR A 19 2.59 27.95 23.11
N THR A 20 3.61 28.76 23.41
CA THR A 20 4.37 28.68 24.68
C THR A 20 3.56 29.23 25.86
N GLU A 21 4.02 29.06 27.11
CA GLU A 21 3.38 29.67 28.29
C GLU A 21 3.93 31.08 28.60
N GLY A 22 3.14 31.94 29.25
CA GLY A 22 3.55 33.29 29.68
C GLY A 22 2.81 34.46 28.98
N PRO A 23 2.85 35.70 29.50
CA PRO A 23 2.20 36.84 28.87
C PRO A 23 2.94 37.31 27.61
N LEU A 24 2.20 37.71 26.57
CA LEU A 24 2.79 38.40 25.42
C LEU A 24 3.02 39.88 25.76
N GLU A 25 4.26 40.34 25.58
CA GLU A 25 4.59 41.77 25.68
C GLU A 25 4.07 42.54 24.47
N GLY A 26 3.91 43.87 24.60
CA GLY A 26 3.34 44.71 23.54
C GLY A 26 4.09 44.65 22.20
N GLU A 27 5.43 44.59 22.24
CA GLU A 27 6.27 44.46 21.05
C GLU A 27 6.06 43.10 20.36
N HIS A 28 5.96 42.02 21.14
CA HIS A 28 5.65 40.68 20.64
C HIS A 28 4.26 40.59 20.00
N ILE A 29 3.26 41.23 20.58
CA ILE A 29 1.90 41.29 20.01
C ILE A 29 1.92 41.99 18.66
N ARG A 30 2.64 43.10 18.54
CA ARG A 30 2.72 43.85 17.29
C ARG A 30 3.46 43.05 16.21
N PHE A 31 4.58 42.44 16.57
CA PHE A 31 5.33 41.54 15.69
C PHE A 31 4.45 40.40 15.17
N LEU A 32 3.71 39.71 16.04
CA LEU A 32 2.81 38.62 15.64
C LEU A 32 1.70 39.09 14.70
N LEU A 33 1.06 40.23 14.99
CA LEU A 33 0.03 40.79 14.12
C LEU A 33 0.59 41.18 12.74
N ASP A 34 1.80 41.72 12.67
CA ASP A 34 2.49 42.04 11.40
C ASP A 34 2.83 40.76 10.64
N ALA A 35 3.42 39.76 11.30
CA ALA A 35 3.77 38.48 10.70
C ALA A 35 2.53 37.76 10.14
N LEU A 36 1.46 37.65 10.94
CA LEU A 36 0.24 36.97 10.54
C LEU A 36 -0.52 37.68 9.40
N SER A 37 -0.55 39.02 9.40
CA SER A 37 -1.29 39.78 8.39
C SER A 37 -0.55 39.92 7.07
N CYS A 38 0.79 39.91 7.09
CA CYS A 38 1.64 39.97 5.89
C CYS A 38 1.98 38.60 5.30
N ALA A 39 1.75 37.50 6.05
CA ALA A 39 2.04 36.15 5.56
C ALA A 39 1.23 35.83 4.30
N PRO A 40 1.86 35.22 3.27
CA PRO A 40 1.12 34.64 2.15
C PRO A 40 0.23 33.50 2.65
N ASP A 41 -0.87 33.25 1.95
CA ASP A 41 -1.90 32.28 2.36
C ASP A 41 -1.34 30.89 2.69
N ASP A 42 -0.36 30.40 1.91
CA ASP A 42 0.29 29.10 2.15
C ASP A 42 1.10 29.08 3.46
N ALA A 43 1.83 30.16 3.77
CA ALA A 43 2.58 30.29 5.03
C ALA A 43 1.64 30.46 6.23
N LEU A 44 0.58 31.25 6.07
CA LEU A 44 -0.46 31.43 7.09
C LEU A 44 -1.18 30.11 7.39
N GLY A 45 -1.43 29.29 6.38
CA GLY A 45 -1.97 27.93 6.54
C GLY A 45 -1.04 27.04 7.38
N LEU A 46 0.25 27.01 7.08
CA LEU A 46 1.25 26.25 7.85
C LEU A 46 1.35 26.73 9.31
N LEU A 47 1.45 28.05 9.51
CA LEU A 47 1.52 28.70 10.82
C LEU A 47 0.31 28.35 11.70
N THR A 48 -0.89 28.57 11.17
CA THR A 48 -2.13 28.34 11.91
C THR A 48 -2.40 26.85 12.13
N GLY A 49 -1.89 25.98 11.25
CA GLY A 49 -1.89 24.53 11.45
C GLY A 49 -1.08 24.08 12.66
N ARG A 50 0.05 24.74 12.98
CA ARG A 50 0.81 24.43 14.20
C ARG A 50 0.05 24.76 15.48
N VAL A 51 -0.73 25.85 15.47
CA VAL A 51 -1.63 26.19 16.58
C VAL A 51 -2.72 25.13 16.74
N GLU A 52 -3.27 24.63 15.63
CA GLU A 52 -4.22 23.52 15.63
C GLU A 52 -3.59 22.23 16.21
N CYS A 53 -2.37 21.87 15.81
CA CYS A 53 -1.65 20.72 16.41
C CYS A 53 -1.49 20.86 17.91
N HIS A 54 -1.06 22.04 18.38
CA HIS A 54 -0.87 22.30 19.80
C HIS A 54 -2.19 22.15 20.57
N THR A 55 -3.28 22.76 20.12
CA THR A 55 -4.57 22.60 20.83
C THR A 55 -5.20 21.22 20.66
N ALA A 56 -4.77 20.45 19.66
CA ALA A 56 -5.21 19.09 19.38
C ALA A 56 -4.50 17.99 20.20
N GLN A 57 -3.39 18.30 20.88
CA GLN A 57 -2.71 17.39 21.81
C GLN A 57 -3.57 17.17 23.05
N TYR A 58 -4.63 16.39 22.87
CA TYR A 58 -5.43 15.79 23.91
C TYR A 58 -4.55 14.77 24.65
N ASP A 59 -4.25 15.02 25.92
CA ASP A 59 -3.72 13.98 26.79
C ASP A 59 -4.84 12.94 27.01
N THR A 60 -4.75 11.79 26.35
CA THR A 60 -5.71 10.70 26.51
C THR A 60 -5.64 10.05 27.89
N THR A 61 -4.71 10.47 28.76
CA THR A 61 -4.53 9.89 30.09
C THR A 61 -4.94 10.80 31.24
N GLN A 62 -5.19 12.09 31.01
CA GLN A 62 -5.69 13.03 32.02
C GLN A 62 -6.71 14.01 31.41
N TYR A 63 -7.88 14.10 32.05
CA TYR A 63 -8.90 15.11 31.79
C TYR A 63 -8.38 16.51 32.18
N ASP A 64 -7.40 17.03 31.45
CA ASP A 64 -6.89 18.38 31.68
C ASP A 64 -6.99 19.23 30.41
N THR A 65 -7.71 20.35 30.53
CA THR A 65 -8.01 21.30 29.45
C THR A 65 -6.87 22.31 29.24
N THR A 66 -5.65 21.91 29.59
CA THR A 66 -4.51 22.81 29.82
C THR A 66 -4.05 23.53 28.56
N GLN A 67 -3.98 22.86 27.41
CA GLN A 67 -3.31 23.44 26.23
C GLN A 67 -4.13 24.52 25.51
N TYR A 68 -5.46 24.38 25.40
CA TYR A 68 -6.30 25.47 24.87
C TYR A 68 -6.30 26.70 25.82
N GLY A 69 -6.20 26.45 27.13
CA GLY A 69 -6.06 27.50 28.15
C GLY A 69 -4.78 28.33 28.01
N VAL A 70 -3.73 27.82 27.37
CA VAL A 70 -2.47 28.54 27.09
C VAL A 70 -2.61 29.49 25.89
N VAL A 71 -3.39 29.10 24.87
CA VAL A 71 -3.53 29.85 23.62
C VAL A 71 -4.59 30.96 23.73
N GLU A 72 -5.70 30.73 24.43
CA GLU A 72 -6.81 31.70 24.49
C GLU A 72 -6.42 33.10 25.03
N PRO A 73 -5.62 33.25 26.10
CA PRO A 73 -5.19 34.57 26.58
C PRO A 73 -4.37 35.34 25.54
N ARG A 74 -3.57 34.64 24.73
CA ARG A 74 -2.78 35.24 23.64
C ARG A 74 -3.68 35.70 22.52
N LEU A 75 -4.65 34.87 22.11
CA LEU A 75 -5.64 35.26 21.10
C LEU A 75 -6.45 36.47 21.56
N ALA A 76 -6.86 36.53 22.83
CA ALA A 76 -7.52 37.69 23.39
C ALA A 76 -6.65 38.95 23.30
N ALA A 77 -5.36 38.85 23.62
CA ALA A 77 -4.41 39.95 23.49
C ALA A 77 -4.24 40.42 22.03
N LEU A 78 -4.07 39.50 21.08
CA LEU A 78 -4.00 39.81 19.64
C LEU A 78 -5.29 40.47 19.14
N ARG A 79 -6.46 39.90 19.47
CA ARG A 79 -7.78 40.45 19.10
C ARG A 79 -7.95 41.89 19.60
N SER A 80 -7.51 42.17 20.83
CA SER A 80 -7.62 43.51 21.44
C SER A 80 -6.74 44.56 20.75
N GLN A 81 -5.66 44.15 20.10
CA GLN A 81 -4.68 45.06 19.48
C GLN A 81 -4.72 45.06 17.95
N ALA A 82 -5.50 44.15 17.32
CA ALA A 82 -5.70 44.09 15.88
C ALA A 82 -6.47 45.32 15.37
N ARG A 83 -5.86 46.07 14.46
CA ARG A 83 -6.38 47.36 13.93
C ARG A 83 -6.92 47.22 12.52
N SER A 84 -6.17 46.57 11.63
CA SER A 84 -6.52 46.42 10.21
C SER A 84 -7.52 45.29 9.97
N ARG A 85 -8.11 45.24 8.77
CA ARG A 85 -9.00 44.12 8.39
C ARG A 85 -8.21 42.82 8.25
N GLU A 86 -6.98 42.94 7.76
CA GLU A 86 -6.03 41.86 7.52
C GLU A 86 -5.58 41.23 8.83
N GLU A 87 -5.21 42.06 9.83
CA GLU A 87 -4.87 41.60 11.18
C GLU A 87 -6.05 40.87 11.83
N LYS A 88 -7.24 41.46 11.80
CA LYS A 88 -8.43 40.85 12.40
C LYS A 88 -8.80 39.53 11.72
N ALA A 89 -8.70 39.46 10.39
CA ALA A 89 -8.96 38.24 9.64
C ALA A 89 -7.94 37.14 9.98
N ALA A 90 -6.66 37.49 10.09
CA ALA A 90 -5.62 36.52 10.44
C ALA A 90 -5.78 36.00 11.87
N VAL A 91 -6.09 36.87 12.84
CA VAL A 91 -6.37 36.47 14.22
C VAL A 91 -7.63 35.60 14.31
N ALA A 92 -8.68 35.92 13.55
CA ALA A 92 -9.88 35.09 13.48
C ALA A 92 -9.58 33.69 12.91
N LEU A 93 -8.72 33.57 11.89
CA LEU A 93 -8.27 32.28 11.36
C LEU A 93 -7.45 31.48 12.39
N VAL A 94 -6.49 32.11 13.08
CA VAL A 94 -5.70 31.43 14.14
C VAL A 94 -6.63 30.93 15.24
N ALA A 95 -7.60 31.76 15.65
CA ALA A 95 -8.56 31.37 16.67
C ALA A 95 -9.47 30.23 16.20
N ALA A 96 -9.91 30.23 14.94
CA ALA A 96 -10.70 29.15 14.38
C ALA A 96 -9.93 27.82 14.42
N ARG A 97 -8.64 27.86 14.07
CA ARG A 97 -7.73 26.69 14.09
C ARG A 97 -7.47 26.18 15.50
N ALA A 98 -7.29 27.09 16.46
CA ALA A 98 -7.18 26.74 17.87
C ALA A 98 -8.46 26.04 18.38
N ALA A 99 -9.64 26.59 18.07
CA ALA A 99 -10.92 26.02 18.47
C ALA A 99 -11.18 24.65 17.81
N GLU A 100 -10.84 24.50 16.53
CA GLU A 100 -10.94 23.21 15.84
C GLU A 100 -10.05 22.15 16.50
N GLY A 101 -8.77 22.48 16.79
CA GLY A 101 -7.85 21.55 17.45
C GLY A 101 -8.36 21.11 18.82
N ALA A 102 -8.97 22.02 19.58
CA ALA A 102 -9.62 21.72 20.86
C ALA A 102 -10.93 20.93 20.74
N GLY A 103 -11.39 20.63 19.52
CA GLY A 103 -12.60 19.85 19.28
C GLY A 103 -13.90 20.68 19.28
N ASP A 104 -13.83 22.01 19.18
CA ASP A 104 -14.99 22.89 19.04
C ASP A 104 -15.12 23.45 17.62
N SER A 105 -15.56 22.59 16.69
CA SER A 105 -15.82 23.00 15.30
C SER A 105 -16.94 24.04 15.16
N ALA A 106 -17.84 24.17 16.15
CA ALA A 106 -18.92 25.15 16.10
C ALA A 106 -18.37 26.57 16.26
N THR A 107 -17.54 26.79 17.28
CA THR A 107 -16.82 28.05 17.48
C THR A 107 -15.85 28.31 16.32
N ALA A 108 -15.14 27.28 15.85
CA ALA A 108 -14.24 27.42 14.71
C ALA A 108 -14.97 27.95 13.46
N ARG A 109 -16.16 27.41 13.17
CA ARG A 109 -16.99 27.87 12.04
C ARG A 109 -17.38 29.35 12.16
N ASP A 110 -17.81 29.79 13.34
CA ASP A 110 -18.23 31.18 13.55
C ASP A 110 -17.05 32.16 13.35
N LEU A 111 -15.87 31.78 13.83
CA LEU A 111 -14.63 32.54 13.64
C LEU A 111 -14.17 32.56 12.17
N LEU A 112 -14.39 31.48 11.41
CA LEU A 112 -14.13 31.50 9.96
C LEU A 112 -15.11 32.40 9.21
N ASP A 113 -16.39 32.43 9.60
CA ASP A 113 -17.37 33.36 9.02
C ASP A 113 -16.95 34.82 9.26
N GLU A 114 -16.40 35.14 10.44
CA GLU A 114 -15.77 36.44 10.74
C GLU A 114 -14.56 36.71 9.83
N ALA A 115 -13.61 35.77 9.75
CA ALA A 115 -12.42 35.91 8.93
C ALA A 115 -12.76 36.15 7.45
N LEU A 116 -13.72 35.42 6.90
CA LEU A 116 -14.19 35.54 5.52
C LEU A 116 -15.03 36.81 5.27
N THR A 117 -15.67 37.36 6.30
CA THR A 117 -16.32 38.68 6.22
C THR A 117 -15.29 39.80 6.09
N LEU A 118 -14.17 39.68 6.82
CA LEU A 118 -13.09 40.65 6.82
C LEU A 118 -12.22 40.54 5.56
N ARG A 119 -11.83 39.32 5.17
CA ARG A 119 -11.02 38.99 3.99
C ARG A 119 -11.68 37.86 3.19
N PRO A 120 -12.57 38.17 2.24
CA PRO A 120 -13.31 37.16 1.47
C PRO A 120 -12.43 36.22 0.63
N GLY A 121 -11.22 36.62 0.28
CA GLY A 121 -10.29 35.82 -0.53
C GLY A 121 -9.35 34.94 0.28
N LEU A 122 -9.46 34.89 1.61
CA LEU A 122 -8.52 34.18 2.47
C LEU A 122 -8.59 32.66 2.23
N GLU A 123 -7.63 32.13 1.49
CA GLU A 123 -7.69 30.76 0.96
C GLU A 123 -7.78 29.66 2.06
N PRO A 124 -6.99 29.70 3.14
CA PRO A 124 -7.05 28.64 4.16
C PRO A 124 -8.39 28.63 4.90
N ALA A 125 -9.01 29.80 5.07
CA ALA A 125 -10.34 29.92 5.65
C ALA A 125 -11.44 29.41 4.70
N LEU A 126 -11.30 29.66 3.39
CA LEU A 126 -12.22 29.12 2.37
C LEU A 126 -12.19 27.59 2.33
N ARG A 127 -11.01 26.97 2.45
CA ARG A 127 -10.88 25.50 2.50
C ARG A 127 -11.58 24.90 3.71
N ASP A 128 -11.35 25.45 4.89
CA ASP A 128 -12.02 24.95 6.11
C ASP A 128 -13.54 25.18 6.08
N ALA A 129 -13.97 26.37 5.65
CA ALA A 129 -15.39 26.68 5.51
C ALA A 129 -16.09 25.76 4.50
N ALA A 130 -15.39 25.31 3.45
CA ALA A 130 -15.91 24.30 2.53
C ALA A 130 -16.13 22.95 3.22
N GLN A 131 -15.18 22.48 4.03
CA GLN A 131 -15.31 21.24 4.79
C GLN A 131 -16.49 21.31 5.76
N TYR A 132 -16.63 22.41 6.50
CA TYR A 132 -17.73 22.61 7.46
C TYR A 132 -19.09 22.69 6.76
N ALA A 133 -19.19 23.41 5.63
CA ALA A 133 -20.41 23.48 4.85
C ALA A 133 -20.82 22.09 4.31
N ALA A 134 -19.86 21.33 3.78
CA ALA A 134 -20.10 19.99 3.26
C ALA A 134 -20.54 19.00 4.37
N ALA A 135 -19.89 19.02 5.53
CA ALA A 135 -20.28 18.18 6.68
C ALA A 135 -21.70 18.48 7.18
N ARG A 136 -22.17 19.73 7.03
CA ARG A 136 -23.54 20.16 7.37
C ARG A 136 -24.55 19.92 6.25
N GLY A 137 -24.13 19.34 5.12
CA GLY A 137 -24.99 19.09 3.96
C GLY A 137 -25.27 20.32 3.08
N ASP A 138 -24.55 21.43 3.25
CA ASP A 138 -24.63 22.62 2.38
C ASP A 138 -23.61 22.54 1.25
N TYR A 139 -23.86 21.60 0.32
CA TYR A 139 -22.95 21.28 -0.79
C TYR A 139 -22.74 22.45 -1.75
N ALA A 140 -23.77 23.27 -1.98
CA ALA A 140 -23.68 24.43 -2.86
C ALA A 140 -22.75 25.51 -2.27
N THR A 141 -22.85 25.77 -0.97
CA THR A 141 -21.91 26.68 -0.30
C THR A 141 -20.50 26.10 -0.28
N ALA A 142 -20.35 24.80 -0.02
CA ALA A 142 -19.05 24.13 -0.05
C ALA A 142 -18.37 24.25 -1.41
N ASP A 143 -19.07 23.93 -2.51
CA ASP A 143 -18.55 24.06 -3.87
C ASP A 143 -18.17 25.51 -4.20
N ARG A 144 -18.98 26.50 -3.78
CA ARG A 144 -18.66 27.92 -3.95
C ARG A 144 -17.37 28.32 -3.23
N TYR A 145 -17.16 27.82 -2.00
CA TYR A 145 -15.92 28.07 -1.28
C TYR A 145 -14.72 27.42 -1.97
N LEU A 146 -14.82 26.16 -2.42
CA LEU A 146 -13.75 25.47 -3.15
C LEU A 146 -13.41 26.15 -4.50
N ARG A 147 -14.39 26.70 -5.21
CA ARG A 147 -14.14 27.48 -6.44
C ARG A 147 -13.38 28.77 -6.13
N ARG A 148 -13.74 29.46 -5.06
CA ARG A 148 -13.08 30.70 -4.63
C ARG A 148 -11.66 30.47 -4.10
N ALA A 149 -11.43 29.36 -3.41
CA ALA A 149 -10.10 28.97 -2.94
C ALA A 149 -9.13 28.71 -4.11
N GLY A 150 -9.63 28.29 -5.28
CA GLY A 150 -8.82 28.11 -6.48
C GLY A 150 -7.81 26.96 -6.42
N ARG A 151 -7.85 26.13 -5.37
CA ARG A 151 -7.00 24.95 -5.19
C ARG A 151 -7.74 23.64 -5.48
N PRO A 152 -7.04 22.57 -5.90
CA PRO A 152 -7.59 21.21 -5.92
C PRO A 152 -8.07 20.79 -4.52
N SER A 153 -9.11 19.96 -4.47
CA SER A 153 -9.61 19.39 -3.21
C SER A 153 -10.23 18.02 -3.49
N SER A 154 -9.91 17.05 -2.62
CA SER A 154 -10.47 15.69 -2.61
C SER A 154 -11.99 15.67 -2.41
N LEU A 155 -12.60 16.75 -1.90
CA LEU A 155 -14.06 16.89 -1.79
C LEU A 155 -14.77 17.06 -3.14
N ARG A 156 -14.10 17.60 -4.17
CA ARG A 156 -14.76 18.01 -5.42
C ARG A 156 -15.47 16.87 -6.16
N PRO A 157 -14.87 15.68 -6.35
CA PRO A 157 -15.55 14.56 -7.00
C PRO A 157 -16.84 14.16 -6.27
N GLY A 158 -16.77 13.94 -4.95
CA GLY A 158 -17.92 13.57 -4.14
C GLY A 158 -19.00 14.66 -4.07
N LEU A 159 -18.61 15.94 -3.98
CA LEU A 159 -19.55 17.06 -4.04
C LEU A 159 -20.27 17.11 -5.39
N SER A 160 -19.54 16.89 -6.49
CA SER A 160 -20.11 16.91 -7.84
C SER A 160 -21.12 15.78 -8.04
N GLU A 161 -20.79 14.57 -7.56
CA GLU A 161 -21.69 13.41 -7.58
C GLU A 161 -22.97 13.67 -6.77
N ALA A 162 -22.82 14.11 -5.52
CA ALA A 162 -23.95 14.43 -4.65
C ALA A 162 -24.84 15.51 -5.27
N MET A 163 -24.28 16.62 -5.75
CA MET A 163 -25.04 17.71 -6.37
C MET A 163 -25.73 17.27 -7.67
N ALA A 164 -25.10 16.42 -8.49
CA ALA A 164 -25.70 15.89 -9.72
C ALA A 164 -26.90 14.98 -9.41
N ALA A 165 -26.81 14.14 -8.38
CA ALA A 165 -27.91 13.29 -7.94
C ALA A 165 -29.11 14.10 -7.40
N THR A 166 -28.89 15.25 -6.74
CA THR A 166 -29.98 16.19 -6.39
C THR A 166 -30.69 16.73 -7.64
N ALA A 167 -29.96 17.00 -8.72
CA ALA A 167 -30.54 17.56 -9.95
C ALA A 167 -31.41 16.54 -10.71
N GLN A 168 -31.05 15.25 -10.67
CA GLN A 168 -31.79 14.16 -11.32
C GLN A 168 -33.13 13.84 -10.64
N ALA A 169 -33.33 14.18 -9.36
CA ALA A 169 -34.64 14.11 -8.69
C ALA A 169 -35.69 15.10 -9.24
N GLY A 170 -35.37 15.81 -10.33
CA GLY A 170 -36.15 16.89 -10.94
C GLY A 170 -37.31 16.49 -11.86
N ASP A 171 -37.62 15.20 -12.03
CA ASP A 171 -38.74 14.72 -12.86
C ASP A 171 -40.13 15.08 -12.31
N VAL A 172 -40.18 15.62 -11.09
CA VAL A 172 -41.38 16.26 -10.54
C VAL A 172 -41.42 17.71 -11.01
N GLY A 173 -42.47 18.05 -11.77
CA GLY A 173 -42.70 19.42 -12.26
C GLY A 173 -42.51 20.47 -11.17
N ARG A 174 -41.72 21.53 -11.45
CA ARG A 174 -41.28 22.55 -10.49
C ARG A 174 -42.42 23.15 -9.64
N ASN A 175 -43.61 23.26 -10.22
CA ASN A 175 -44.80 23.81 -9.56
C ASN A 175 -45.84 22.75 -9.14
N SER A 176 -45.58 21.46 -9.39
CA SER A 176 -46.47 20.37 -9.00
C SER A 176 -46.59 20.26 -7.48
N PRO A 177 -47.72 19.73 -6.96
CA PRO A 177 -47.82 19.36 -5.55
C PRO A 177 -46.68 18.43 -5.16
N CYS A 178 -46.06 18.70 -4.02
CA CYS A 178 -44.89 17.96 -3.59
C CYS A 178 -45.27 16.50 -3.22
N PRO A 179 -44.56 15.48 -3.73
CA PRO A 179 -44.89 14.06 -3.50
C PRO A 179 -44.74 13.61 -2.04
N CYS A 180 -44.12 14.41 -1.17
CA CYS A 180 -44.07 14.15 0.28
C CYS A 180 -45.40 14.39 1.01
N GLY A 181 -46.47 14.77 0.31
CA GLY A 181 -47.79 14.99 0.91
C GLY A 181 -47.97 16.33 1.64
N SER A 182 -46.99 17.24 1.57
CA SER A 182 -47.04 18.54 2.27
C SER A 182 -48.03 19.56 1.69
N GLY A 183 -48.57 19.31 0.50
CA GLY A 183 -49.45 20.24 -0.23
C GLY A 183 -48.75 21.49 -0.80
N ARG A 184 -47.46 21.71 -0.53
CA ARG A 184 -46.66 22.84 -1.07
C ARG A 184 -46.19 22.55 -2.50
N LYS A 185 -45.87 23.59 -3.28
CA LYS A 185 -45.22 23.44 -4.60
C LYS A 185 -43.86 22.75 -4.42
N PHE A 186 -43.53 21.78 -5.26
CA PHE A 186 -42.28 21.01 -5.18
C PHE A 186 -41.04 21.91 -5.05
N LYS A 187 -40.96 23.02 -5.80
CA LYS A 187 -39.88 24.03 -5.70
C LYS A 187 -39.67 24.70 -4.35
N ALA A 188 -40.68 24.70 -3.47
CA ALA A 188 -40.67 25.36 -2.18
C ALA A 188 -40.72 24.35 -1.01
N CYS A 189 -40.61 23.07 -1.32
CA CYS A 189 -40.60 21.97 -0.36
C CYS A 189 -39.43 21.04 -0.71
N CYS A 190 -39.70 19.80 -1.13
CA CYS A 190 -38.66 18.81 -1.34
C CYS A 190 -37.66 19.16 -2.44
N ARG A 191 -37.90 20.07 -3.39
CA ARG A 191 -36.86 20.40 -4.38
C ARG A 191 -35.68 21.20 -3.78
N LEU A 192 -35.92 21.95 -2.70
CA LEU A 192 -34.87 22.67 -1.98
C LEU A 192 -34.23 21.81 -0.88
N THR A 193 -34.88 20.71 -0.50
CA THR A 193 -34.46 19.78 0.55
C THR A 193 -34.26 18.34 0.04
N ALA A 194 -34.24 18.13 -1.28
CA ALA A 194 -34.06 16.81 -1.90
C ALA A 194 -32.62 16.41 -1.68
N LEU A 195 -32.41 15.67 -0.61
CA LEU A 195 -31.12 15.12 -0.31
C LEU A 195 -30.79 14.08 -1.37
N PRO A 196 -29.56 14.07 -1.92
CA PRO A 196 -29.09 12.93 -2.68
C PRO A 196 -29.29 11.64 -1.87
N PRO A 197 -29.55 10.50 -2.54
CA PRO A 197 -29.54 9.22 -1.85
C PRO A 197 -28.20 9.02 -1.14
N LEU A 198 -28.21 8.23 -0.05
CA LEU A 198 -27.00 7.98 0.74
C LEU A 198 -25.87 7.43 -0.14
N SER A 199 -26.22 6.59 -1.12
CA SER A 199 -25.26 6.02 -2.06
C SER A 199 -24.47 7.07 -2.85
N ALA A 200 -25.14 8.13 -3.29
CA ALA A 200 -24.52 9.27 -3.99
C ALA A 200 -23.76 10.23 -3.07
N ARG A 201 -23.81 10.02 -1.74
CA ARG A 201 -23.07 10.80 -0.74
C ARG A 201 -21.90 10.05 -0.14
N ALA A 202 -21.82 8.73 -0.30
CA ALA A 202 -20.76 7.91 0.28
C ALA A 202 -19.35 8.40 -0.10
N GLN A 203 -19.11 8.69 -1.38
CA GLN A 203 -17.83 9.26 -1.83
C GLN A 203 -17.52 10.60 -1.16
N LEU A 204 -18.52 11.46 -0.98
CA LEU A 204 -18.37 12.74 -0.30
C LEU A 204 -18.06 12.57 1.19
N LEU A 205 -18.74 11.64 1.88
CA LEU A 205 -18.50 11.36 3.29
C LEU A 205 -17.08 10.82 3.51
N TYR A 206 -16.62 9.89 2.68
CA TYR A 206 -15.24 9.40 2.74
C TYR A 206 -14.24 10.54 2.47
N ALA A 207 -14.48 11.35 1.44
CA ALA A 207 -13.64 12.52 1.16
C ALA A 207 -13.64 13.54 2.31
N LEU A 208 -14.74 13.71 3.03
CA LEU A 208 -14.81 14.57 4.22
C LEU A 208 -13.90 14.06 5.33
N LEU A 209 -13.93 12.76 5.61
CA LEU A 209 -13.00 12.11 6.53
C LEU A 209 -11.55 12.32 6.07
N GLY A 210 -11.26 12.06 4.79
CA GLY A 210 -9.94 12.32 4.20
C GLY A 210 -9.45 13.75 4.42
N THR A 211 -10.28 14.77 4.12
CA THR A 211 -9.91 16.17 4.37
C THR A 211 -9.76 16.55 5.84
N TYR A 212 -10.40 15.81 6.75
CA TYR A 212 -10.19 15.96 8.18
C TYR A 212 -8.84 15.36 8.60
N ALA A 213 -8.45 14.22 8.02
CA ALA A 213 -7.12 13.62 8.21
C ALA A 213 -5.99 14.46 7.59
N GLU A 214 -6.25 15.19 6.51
CA GLU A 214 -5.31 16.13 5.88
C GLU A 214 -5.09 17.41 6.73
N ARG A 215 -5.79 17.60 7.85
CA ARG A 215 -5.52 18.71 8.77
C ARG A 215 -4.21 18.46 9.52
N ALA A 216 -3.59 19.52 10.01
CA ALA A 216 -2.24 19.45 10.58
C ALA A 216 -2.05 18.36 11.67
N PRO A 217 -2.99 18.15 12.63
CA PRO A 217 -2.85 17.06 13.61
C PRO A 217 -2.90 15.67 12.99
N GLY A 218 -3.70 15.47 11.93
CA GLY A 218 -3.76 14.21 11.20
C GLY A 218 -2.50 13.98 10.36
N LEU A 219 -1.96 15.03 9.74
CA LEU A 219 -0.68 14.96 9.03
C LEU A 219 0.50 14.63 9.96
N GLU A 220 0.52 15.12 11.21
CA GLU A 220 1.54 14.73 12.20
C GLU A 220 1.49 13.23 12.55
N MET A 221 0.30 12.61 12.48
CA MET A 221 0.13 11.16 12.64
C MET A 221 0.54 10.37 11.39
N ILE A 222 0.22 10.90 10.20
CA ILE A 222 0.42 10.22 8.92
C ILE A 222 1.87 10.32 8.43
N ALA A 223 2.55 11.45 8.65
CA ALA A 223 3.90 11.68 8.13
C ALA A 223 4.91 10.60 8.55
N PRO A 224 4.98 10.16 9.83
CA PRO A 224 5.87 9.08 10.24
C PRO A 224 5.52 7.73 9.61
N LEU A 225 4.28 7.51 9.15
CA LEU A 225 3.88 6.31 8.43
C LEU A 225 4.41 6.35 7.00
N ILE A 226 4.28 7.49 6.32
CA ILE A 226 4.77 7.66 4.95
C ILE A 226 6.27 7.39 4.85
N GLU A 227 7.06 7.88 5.82
CA GLU A 227 8.52 7.70 5.89
C GLU A 227 8.97 6.23 6.02
N ARG A 228 8.07 5.31 6.39
CA ARG A 228 8.38 3.88 6.55
C ARG A 228 8.18 3.06 5.28
N THR A 229 7.52 3.63 4.27
CA THR A 229 7.15 2.92 3.05
C THR A 229 8.24 3.02 1.97
N GLU A 230 8.33 2.02 1.10
CA GLU A 230 9.22 2.08 -0.06
C GLU A 230 8.67 3.01 -1.17
N ASP A 231 7.35 3.04 -1.33
CA ASP A 231 6.64 3.84 -2.34
C ASP A 231 5.57 4.73 -1.66
N PRO A 232 5.99 5.91 -1.15
CA PRO A 232 5.11 6.88 -0.51
C PRO A 232 3.88 7.26 -1.33
N ASP A 233 4.06 7.48 -2.63
CA ASP A 233 2.99 7.97 -3.51
C ASP A 233 1.91 6.91 -3.70
N ARG A 234 2.31 5.64 -3.85
CA ARG A 234 1.39 4.52 -3.98
C ARG A 234 0.65 4.19 -2.68
N CYS A 235 1.29 4.43 -1.53
CA CYS A 235 0.75 4.08 -0.22
C CYS A 235 0.01 5.24 0.48
N ALA A 236 0.18 6.49 0.05
CA ALA A 236 -0.33 7.67 0.77
C ALA A 236 -1.81 7.58 1.14
N MET A 237 -2.69 7.23 0.19
CA MET A 237 -4.13 7.11 0.44
C MET A 237 -4.48 5.98 1.41
N PHE A 238 -3.70 4.90 1.40
CA PHE A 238 -3.85 3.82 2.36
C PHE A 238 -3.39 4.23 3.77
N MET A 239 -2.34 5.05 3.88
CA MET A 239 -1.93 5.62 5.18
C MET A 239 -3.01 6.54 5.76
N VAL A 240 -3.66 7.33 4.92
CA VAL A 240 -4.84 8.12 5.32
C VAL A 240 -5.95 7.19 5.82
N ASP A 241 -6.25 6.10 5.12
CA ASP A 241 -7.26 5.12 5.53
C ASP A 241 -6.95 4.46 6.89
N LEU A 242 -5.69 4.05 7.10
CA LEU A 242 -5.23 3.51 8.39
C LEU A 242 -5.38 4.54 9.51
N ALA A 243 -4.92 5.78 9.28
CA ALA A 243 -5.06 6.85 10.28
C ALA A 243 -6.53 7.16 10.59
N LEU A 244 -7.41 7.09 9.59
CA LEU A 244 -8.85 7.25 9.76
C LEU A 244 -9.45 6.19 10.68
N PHE A 245 -9.29 4.92 10.33
CA PHE A 245 -10.04 3.82 10.95
C PHE A 245 -9.29 3.06 12.05
N GLN A 246 -7.97 3.18 12.14
CA GLN A 246 -7.15 2.60 13.22
C GLN A 246 -6.43 3.66 14.06
N GLY A 247 -6.20 4.86 13.51
CA GLY A 247 -5.57 5.98 14.21
C GLY A 247 -6.52 6.84 15.06
N GLY A 248 -7.81 6.53 15.08
CA GLY A 248 -8.79 7.24 15.90
C GLY A 248 -9.30 8.55 15.30
N LEU A 249 -8.94 8.89 14.06
CA LEU A 249 -9.34 10.17 13.46
C LEU A 249 -10.84 10.22 13.15
N VAL A 250 -11.46 9.08 12.78
CA VAL A 250 -12.92 9.02 12.57
C VAL A 250 -13.67 9.24 13.89
N GLU A 251 -13.20 8.68 15.00
CA GLU A 251 -13.73 8.90 16.34
C GLU A 251 -13.73 10.38 16.70
N ARG A 252 -12.57 11.03 16.53
CA ARG A 252 -12.42 12.47 16.75
C ARG A 252 -13.38 13.26 15.87
N PHE A 253 -13.48 12.92 14.58
CA PHE A 253 -14.41 13.55 13.65
C PHE A 253 -15.86 13.42 14.13
N LEU A 254 -16.30 12.24 14.57
CA LEU A 254 -17.67 12.03 15.06
C LEU A 254 -17.93 12.76 16.38
N THR A 255 -16.97 12.81 17.30
CA THR A 255 -17.08 13.59 18.55
C THR A 255 -17.26 15.08 18.25
N THR A 256 -16.44 15.62 17.35
CA THR A 256 -16.40 17.05 17.06
C THR A 256 -17.51 17.49 16.10
N ARG A 257 -17.75 16.74 15.02
CA ARG A 257 -18.63 17.12 13.90
C ARG A 257 -19.81 16.17 13.69
N GLY A 258 -19.93 15.07 14.44
CA GLY A 258 -21.01 14.10 14.26
C GLY A 258 -22.42 14.69 14.40
N HIS A 259 -22.58 15.74 15.22
CA HIS A 259 -23.83 16.46 15.38
C HIS A 259 -24.24 17.30 14.15
N TRP A 260 -23.35 17.53 13.19
CA TRP A 260 -23.65 18.16 11.89
C TRP A 260 -24.14 17.16 10.86
N LEU A 261 -23.76 15.89 11.02
CA LEU A 261 -24.15 14.83 10.11
C LEU A 261 -25.63 14.49 10.28
N ARG A 262 -26.21 13.99 9.20
CA ARG A 262 -27.54 13.38 9.27
C ARG A 262 -27.45 12.01 9.96
N PRO A 263 -28.54 11.53 10.59
CA PRO A 263 -28.52 10.24 11.29
C PRO A 263 -28.05 9.07 10.42
N GLU A 264 -28.43 9.03 9.14
CA GLU A 264 -27.99 8.00 8.20
C GLU A 264 -26.52 8.13 7.78
N GLU A 265 -25.98 9.35 7.72
CA GLU A 265 -24.55 9.60 7.44
C GLU A 265 -23.70 9.16 8.62
N HIS A 266 -24.13 9.52 9.82
CA HIS A 266 -23.48 9.11 11.06
C HIS A 266 -23.47 7.59 11.19
N ARG A 267 -24.58 6.91 10.92
CA ARG A 267 -24.63 5.44 10.95
C ARG A 267 -23.72 4.80 9.92
N LEU A 268 -23.67 5.35 8.70
CA LEU A 268 -22.80 4.83 7.65
C LEU A 268 -21.32 4.89 8.06
N ILE A 269 -20.87 6.01 8.65
CA ILE A 269 -19.50 6.14 9.14
C ILE A 269 -19.25 5.19 10.32
N GLU A 270 -20.21 5.02 11.22
CA GLU A 270 -20.12 4.05 12.32
C GLU A 270 -20.02 2.60 11.83
N ASP A 271 -20.73 2.26 10.75
CA ASP A 271 -20.62 0.95 10.12
C ASP A 271 -19.24 0.76 9.48
N TRP A 272 -18.72 1.77 8.78
CA TRP A 272 -17.36 1.74 8.20
C TRP A 272 -16.27 1.51 9.24
N ARG A 273 -16.39 2.08 10.45
CA ARG A 273 -15.43 1.86 11.55
C ARG A 273 -15.27 0.39 11.95
N ARG A 274 -16.28 -0.44 11.69
CA ARG A 274 -16.26 -1.86 12.04
C ARG A 274 -15.65 -2.75 10.97
N ILE A 275 -15.41 -2.20 9.78
CA ILE A 275 -14.85 -2.94 8.65
C ILE A 275 -13.33 -2.99 8.82
N PRO A 276 -12.71 -4.16 9.02
CA PRO A 276 -11.28 -4.28 9.20
C PRO A 276 -10.54 -4.03 7.88
N VAL A 277 -9.28 -3.61 7.98
CA VAL A 277 -8.34 -3.72 6.87
C VAL A 277 -8.02 -5.19 6.69
N THR A 278 -8.12 -5.68 5.47
CA THR A 278 -7.88 -7.09 5.17
C THR A 278 -7.23 -7.27 3.80
N LEU A 279 -6.81 -8.51 3.54
CA LEU A 279 -6.25 -8.95 2.27
C LEU A 279 -7.36 -9.48 1.37
N TYR A 280 -7.45 -8.96 0.17
CA TYR A 280 -8.40 -9.37 -0.86
C TYR A 280 -7.67 -10.02 -2.03
N GLU A 281 -8.32 -11.02 -2.62
CA GLU A 281 -7.94 -11.61 -3.89
C GLU A 281 -8.98 -11.28 -4.97
N THR A 282 -8.49 -11.00 -6.18
CA THR A 282 -9.36 -10.79 -7.35
C THR A 282 -9.73 -12.11 -8.01
N LEU A 283 -11.01 -12.48 -7.94
CA LEU A 283 -11.53 -13.73 -8.53
C LEU A 283 -11.87 -13.58 -10.02
N ASP A 284 -12.53 -12.48 -10.38
CA ASP A 284 -12.97 -12.23 -11.75
C ASP A 284 -12.98 -10.73 -12.07
N VAL A 285 -12.77 -10.40 -13.35
CA VAL A 285 -12.70 -9.01 -13.83
C VAL A 285 -13.49 -8.88 -15.13
N ALA A 286 -14.62 -8.17 -15.08
CA ALA A 286 -15.34 -7.70 -16.25
C ALA A 286 -14.91 -6.27 -16.57
N ARG A 287 -14.04 -6.11 -17.57
CA ARG A 287 -13.46 -4.80 -17.95
C ARG A 287 -14.54 -3.74 -18.15
N ASP A 288 -14.24 -2.52 -17.69
CA ASP A 288 -15.11 -1.34 -17.72
C ASP A 288 -16.47 -1.50 -17.00
N THR A 289 -16.61 -2.55 -16.18
CA THR A 289 -17.88 -2.94 -15.59
C THR A 289 -17.74 -3.25 -14.10
N SER A 290 -17.04 -4.32 -13.74
CA SER A 290 -17.04 -4.84 -12.36
C SER A 290 -15.84 -5.74 -12.06
N VAL A 291 -15.58 -5.91 -10.76
CA VAL A 291 -14.58 -6.83 -10.22
C VAL A 291 -15.23 -7.68 -9.13
N THR A 292 -14.92 -8.98 -9.10
CA THR A 292 -15.33 -9.87 -8.00
C THR A 292 -14.12 -10.13 -7.12
N LEU A 293 -14.23 -9.80 -5.84
CA LEU A 293 -13.18 -9.97 -4.84
C LEU A 293 -13.54 -11.05 -3.82
N ARG A 294 -12.54 -11.61 -3.16
CA ARG A 294 -12.69 -12.46 -1.99
C ARG A 294 -11.78 -11.95 -0.88
N ALA A 295 -12.32 -11.69 0.30
CA ALA A 295 -11.48 -11.48 1.47
C ALA A 295 -10.82 -12.80 1.85
N LEU A 296 -9.50 -12.82 2.01
CA LEU A 296 -8.78 -14.01 2.42
C LEU A 296 -8.89 -14.22 3.94
N PRO A 297 -8.85 -15.47 4.42
CA PRO A 297 -8.61 -16.71 3.64
C PRO A 297 -9.86 -17.27 2.92
N ASP A 298 -11.07 -17.05 3.44
CA ASP A 298 -12.27 -17.80 3.03
C ASP A 298 -13.56 -16.94 2.98
N GLY A 299 -13.43 -15.63 2.83
CA GLY A 299 -14.57 -14.72 2.74
C GLY A 299 -15.48 -14.99 1.53
N GLU A 300 -16.75 -14.64 1.69
CA GLU A 300 -17.73 -14.71 0.60
C GLU A 300 -17.33 -13.77 -0.57
N PRO A 301 -17.63 -14.15 -1.82
CA PRO A 301 -17.39 -13.28 -2.98
C PRO A 301 -18.13 -11.93 -2.86
N ILE A 302 -17.39 -10.85 -3.06
CA ILE A 302 -17.88 -9.48 -3.06
C ILE A 302 -17.88 -8.96 -4.50
N HIS A 303 -19.05 -8.63 -5.03
CA HIS A 303 -19.17 -8.01 -6.33
C HIS A 303 -19.05 -6.48 -6.23
N LEU A 304 -18.09 -5.90 -6.93
CA LEU A 304 -17.85 -4.47 -7.00
C LEU A 304 -18.15 -3.93 -8.39
N ALA A 305 -19.16 -3.06 -8.50
CA ALA A 305 -19.46 -2.31 -9.71
C ALA A 305 -18.51 -1.10 -9.84
N ASP A 306 -17.23 -1.35 -10.10
CA ASP A 306 -16.19 -0.32 -10.21
C ASP A 306 -15.47 -0.38 -11.55
N LYS A 307 -15.75 0.61 -12.41
CA LYS A 307 -15.17 0.70 -13.75
C LYS A 307 -13.67 0.96 -13.71
N LEU A 308 -13.21 1.87 -12.85
CA LEU A 308 -11.80 2.28 -12.81
C LEU A 308 -10.96 1.14 -12.25
N PHE A 309 -11.40 0.50 -11.17
CA PHE A 309 -10.71 -0.64 -10.61
C PHE A 309 -10.69 -1.83 -11.57
N SER A 310 -11.78 -2.06 -12.32
CA SER A 310 -11.81 -3.10 -13.36
C SER A 310 -10.81 -2.89 -14.50
N GLN A 311 -10.27 -1.68 -14.69
CA GLN A 311 -9.26 -1.41 -15.73
C GLN A 311 -7.84 -1.78 -15.28
N CYS A 312 -7.55 -1.73 -13.97
CA CYS A 312 -6.23 -2.04 -13.44
C CYS A 312 -6.13 -3.44 -12.81
N ALA A 313 -7.21 -3.95 -12.19
CA ALA A 313 -7.19 -5.24 -11.53
C ALA A 313 -6.97 -6.39 -12.52
N GLN A 314 -6.32 -7.45 -12.06
CA GLN A 314 -6.15 -8.70 -12.79
C GLN A 314 -6.52 -9.89 -11.92
N ARG A 315 -6.99 -10.97 -12.56
CA ARG A 315 -7.32 -12.21 -11.86
C ARG A 315 -6.11 -12.72 -11.05
N LEU A 316 -6.38 -13.12 -9.81
CA LEU A 316 -5.45 -13.57 -8.75
C LEU A 316 -4.49 -12.51 -8.21
N GLU A 317 -4.64 -11.23 -8.56
CA GLU A 317 -3.94 -10.15 -7.85
C GLU A 317 -4.45 -10.00 -6.42
N LEU A 318 -3.52 -9.66 -5.53
CA LEU A 318 -3.80 -9.41 -4.13
C LEU A 318 -3.73 -7.93 -3.82
N PHE A 319 -4.64 -7.48 -2.96
CA PHE A 319 -4.67 -6.11 -2.49
C PHE A 319 -5.03 -6.05 -1.01
N CYS A 320 -4.37 -5.14 -0.28
CA CYS A 320 -4.69 -4.82 1.10
C CYS A 320 -5.51 -3.52 1.14
N GLY A 321 -6.59 -3.51 1.91
CA GLY A 321 -7.46 -2.34 2.00
C GLY A 321 -8.74 -2.61 2.77
N ARG A 322 -9.72 -1.71 2.59
CA ARG A 322 -11.09 -1.87 3.09
C ARG A 322 -12.07 -1.78 1.94
N VAL A 323 -12.92 -2.78 1.80
CA VAL A 323 -14.12 -2.66 0.98
C VAL A 323 -15.24 -2.16 1.89
N LEU A 324 -15.58 -0.88 1.73
CA LEU A 324 -16.66 -0.22 2.46
C LEU A 324 -18.01 -0.50 1.77
N HIS A 325 -19.04 0.29 2.08
CA HIS A 325 -20.32 0.27 1.38
C HIS A 325 -20.93 1.66 1.32
N ASP A 326 -21.89 1.88 0.42
CA ASP A 326 -22.59 3.16 0.30
C ASP A 326 -23.97 3.18 0.98
N GLY A 327 -24.23 2.14 1.77
CA GLY A 327 -25.51 1.88 2.43
C GLY A 327 -26.38 0.87 1.68
N THR A 328 -26.05 0.59 0.42
CA THR A 328 -26.74 -0.40 -0.42
C THR A 328 -25.79 -1.45 -0.98
N GLU A 329 -24.65 -1.02 -1.51
CA GLU A 329 -23.72 -1.88 -2.23
C GLU A 329 -22.30 -1.71 -1.69
N PRO A 330 -21.45 -2.75 -1.80
CA PRO A 330 -20.03 -2.64 -1.50
C PRO A 330 -19.33 -1.60 -2.39
N ARG A 331 -18.40 -0.83 -1.83
CA ARG A 331 -17.67 0.22 -2.53
C ARG A 331 -16.21 0.29 -2.13
N LEU A 332 -15.36 0.56 -3.10
CA LEU A 332 -13.96 0.88 -2.91
C LEU A 332 -13.80 2.40 -2.88
N LEU A 333 -13.90 3.02 -1.70
CA LEU A 333 -13.80 4.48 -1.54
C LEU A 333 -12.35 4.95 -1.30
N ALA A 334 -11.49 4.02 -0.87
CA ALA A 334 -10.05 4.19 -0.70
C ALA A 334 -9.30 3.40 -1.77
N LEU A 335 -8.14 3.91 -2.22
CA LEU A 335 -7.26 3.14 -3.11
C LEU A 335 -6.60 2.01 -2.31
N PRO A 336 -6.79 0.74 -2.68
CA PRO A 336 -6.14 -0.37 -2.01
C PRO A 336 -4.69 -0.50 -2.49
N VAL A 337 -3.84 -1.11 -1.65
CA VAL A 337 -2.41 -1.30 -1.97
C VAL A 337 -2.20 -2.71 -2.48
N HIS A 338 -1.53 -2.85 -3.61
CA HIS A 338 -1.16 -4.15 -4.16
C HIS A 338 -0.21 -4.89 -3.23
N VAL A 339 -0.41 -6.20 -3.10
CA VAL A 339 0.41 -7.08 -2.25
C VAL A 339 1.11 -8.10 -3.15
N PRO A 340 2.45 -8.20 -3.11
CA PRO A 340 3.15 -9.27 -3.81
C PRO A 340 2.66 -10.65 -3.36
N ARG A 341 2.28 -11.50 -4.32
CA ARG A 341 1.67 -12.82 -4.05
C ARG A 341 2.52 -13.69 -3.11
N HIS A 342 3.84 -13.65 -3.27
CA HIS A 342 4.78 -14.43 -2.46
C HIS A 342 4.80 -14.02 -0.97
N ARG A 343 4.24 -12.86 -0.62
CA ARG A 343 4.09 -12.35 0.76
C ARG A 343 2.66 -12.48 1.30
N ARG A 344 1.77 -13.17 0.58
CA ARG A 344 0.37 -13.43 1.00
C ARG A 344 0.27 -13.94 2.43
N ARG A 345 1.02 -15.00 2.75
CA ARG A 345 1.00 -15.65 4.08
C ARG A 345 1.53 -14.72 5.18
N GLU A 346 2.58 -13.98 4.90
CA GLU A 346 3.18 -13.00 5.82
C GLU A 346 2.14 -11.93 6.20
N LEU A 347 1.51 -11.30 5.21
CA LEU A 347 0.51 -10.26 5.46
C LEU A 347 -0.75 -10.84 6.12
N ALA A 348 -1.24 -12.00 5.66
CA ALA A 348 -2.41 -12.64 6.25
C ALA A 348 -2.18 -12.97 7.74
N GLY A 349 -1.02 -13.53 8.07
CA GLY A 349 -0.62 -13.78 9.46
C GLY A 349 -0.48 -12.50 10.28
N LEU A 350 0.11 -11.45 9.70
CA LEU A 350 0.24 -10.15 10.34
C LEU A 350 -1.14 -9.56 10.67
N LEU A 351 -2.06 -9.52 9.71
CA LEU A 351 -3.42 -8.98 9.90
C LEU A 351 -4.22 -9.78 10.92
N ALA A 352 -4.08 -11.11 10.93
CA ALA A 352 -4.73 -11.98 11.91
C ALA A 352 -4.26 -11.73 13.36
N SER A 353 -3.05 -11.20 13.56
CA SER A 353 -2.51 -10.89 14.90
C SER A 353 -3.06 -9.61 15.54
N GLY A 354 -3.89 -8.83 14.82
CA GLY A 354 -4.36 -7.52 15.27
C GLY A 354 -3.22 -6.48 15.31
N PRO A 355 -2.55 -6.21 14.17
CA PRO A 355 -1.35 -5.40 14.14
C PRO A 355 -1.66 -3.91 14.36
N SER A 356 -0.68 -3.18 14.89
CA SER A 356 -0.68 -1.72 14.89
C SER A 356 -0.54 -1.16 13.47
N MET A 357 -0.91 0.12 13.27
CA MET A 357 -0.71 0.79 11.98
C MET A 357 0.75 0.67 11.53
N ALA A 358 1.71 1.01 12.40
CA ALA A 358 3.14 0.96 12.09
C ALA A 358 3.59 -0.42 11.57
N GLN A 359 3.10 -1.51 12.17
CA GLN A 359 3.42 -2.87 11.71
C GLN A 359 2.83 -3.18 10.33
N ILE A 360 1.60 -2.72 10.04
CA ILE A 360 1.02 -2.85 8.69
C ILE A 360 1.85 -2.06 7.68
N VAL A 361 2.29 -0.85 8.04
CA VAL A 361 3.10 0.00 7.16
C VAL A 361 4.47 -0.61 6.90
N ASP A 362 5.11 -1.21 7.92
CA ASP A 362 6.41 -1.86 7.78
C ASP A 362 6.40 -3.00 6.76
N PHE A 363 5.27 -3.68 6.61
CA PHE A 363 5.11 -4.67 5.57
C PHE A 363 5.32 -4.07 4.17
N PHE A 364 4.87 -2.84 3.93
CA PHE A 364 5.05 -2.09 2.68
C PHE A 364 6.33 -1.25 2.65
N GLY A 365 7.21 -1.42 3.65
CA GLY A 365 8.56 -0.90 3.63
C GLY A 365 9.48 -1.69 2.69
N PRO A 366 10.72 -1.21 2.49
CA PRO A 366 11.68 -1.87 1.60
C PRO A 366 11.92 -3.33 1.99
N GLU A 367 11.73 -4.24 1.03
CA GLU A 367 11.95 -5.67 1.28
C GLU A 367 13.41 -5.94 1.70
N PRO A 368 13.66 -6.85 2.65
CA PRO A 368 15.02 -7.27 2.97
C PRO A 368 15.72 -7.78 1.71
N PRO A 369 17.00 -7.46 1.51
CA PRO A 369 17.72 -7.93 0.33
C PRO A 369 17.71 -9.46 0.27
N VAL A 370 17.60 -10.01 -0.93
CA VAL A 370 17.71 -11.45 -1.15
C VAL A 370 19.18 -11.81 -1.37
N GLN A 371 19.69 -12.74 -0.58
CA GLN A 371 20.98 -13.39 -0.80
C GLN A 371 20.75 -14.76 -1.44
N LEU A 372 21.23 -14.94 -2.65
CA LEU A 372 21.28 -16.24 -3.31
C LEU A 372 22.50 -17.00 -2.80
N ARG A 373 22.26 -18.21 -2.30
CA ARG A 373 23.30 -19.12 -1.80
C ARG A 373 23.19 -20.48 -2.45
N ASN A 374 24.28 -21.22 -2.51
CA ASN A 374 24.25 -22.65 -2.82
C ASN A 374 23.93 -23.46 -1.54
N SER A 375 23.76 -24.78 -1.68
CA SER A 375 23.47 -25.71 -0.59
C SER A 375 24.65 -25.91 0.37
N ASP A 376 25.86 -25.50 -0.02
CA ASP A 376 27.03 -25.48 0.86
C ASP A 376 27.06 -24.20 1.73
N GLY A 377 26.07 -23.30 1.57
CA GLY A 377 25.90 -22.08 2.35
C GLY A 377 26.69 -20.88 1.81
N GLU A 378 27.35 -21.03 0.67
CA GLU A 378 28.16 -20.00 0.01
C GLU A 378 27.30 -19.11 -0.87
N ASP A 379 27.71 -17.85 -1.06
CA ASP A 379 27.07 -16.95 -2.02
C ASP A 379 27.13 -17.51 -3.44
N LEU A 380 26.06 -17.29 -4.22
CA LEU A 380 25.98 -17.73 -5.60
C LEU A 380 26.79 -16.80 -6.52
N TYR A 381 27.68 -17.39 -7.30
CA TYR A 381 28.47 -16.71 -8.33
C TYR A 381 28.25 -17.37 -9.70
N ASP A 382 28.38 -16.57 -10.76
CA ASP A 382 28.76 -17.08 -12.09
C ASP A 382 30.28 -17.07 -12.17
N CYS A 383 30.88 -18.25 -11.97
CA CYS A 383 32.32 -18.44 -11.96
C CYS A 383 32.73 -19.33 -13.12
N GLY A 384 33.68 -18.86 -13.92
CA GLY A 384 34.23 -19.61 -15.03
C GLY A 384 35.72 -19.34 -15.23
N VAL A 385 36.44 -20.39 -15.64
CA VAL A 385 37.84 -20.29 -16.06
C VAL A 385 38.07 -21.16 -17.28
N THR A 386 38.79 -20.63 -18.26
CA THR A 386 39.14 -21.36 -19.47
C THR A 386 40.64 -21.66 -19.48
N TYR A 387 40.97 -22.95 -19.63
CA TYR A 387 42.33 -23.45 -19.74
C TYR A 387 42.61 -23.91 -21.16
N ARG A 388 43.79 -23.58 -21.68
CA ARG A 388 44.33 -24.25 -22.86
C ARG A 388 45.07 -25.50 -22.44
N VAL A 389 44.65 -26.65 -22.98
CA VAL A 389 45.11 -27.99 -22.60
C VAL A 389 45.81 -28.66 -23.79
N PRO A 390 47.15 -28.78 -23.78
CA PRO A 390 47.92 -29.30 -24.92
C PRO A 390 47.61 -30.76 -25.31
N ARG A 391 47.11 -31.58 -24.38
CA ARG A 391 46.73 -32.99 -24.60
C ARG A 391 45.23 -33.22 -24.43
N ALA A 392 44.44 -32.32 -24.99
CA ALA A 392 42.99 -32.25 -24.84
C ALA A 392 42.27 -33.61 -24.81
N GLN A 393 42.47 -34.47 -25.81
CA GLN A 393 41.75 -35.75 -25.86
C GLN A 393 42.11 -36.67 -24.68
N LEU A 394 43.41 -36.80 -24.38
CA LEU A 394 43.88 -37.68 -23.31
C LEU A 394 43.43 -37.13 -21.94
N THR A 395 43.49 -35.81 -21.75
CA THR A 395 42.96 -35.15 -20.56
C THR A 395 41.46 -35.37 -20.39
N PHE A 396 40.68 -35.26 -21.47
CA PHE A 396 39.23 -35.49 -21.44
C PHE A 396 38.91 -36.93 -21.04
N ASP A 397 39.63 -37.91 -21.61
CA ASP A 397 39.46 -39.33 -21.29
C ASP A 397 39.83 -39.65 -19.83
N ASP A 398 40.84 -38.96 -19.27
CA ASP A 398 41.23 -39.11 -17.86
C ASP A 398 40.22 -38.44 -16.92
N LEU A 399 39.67 -37.28 -17.27
CA LEU A 399 38.60 -36.64 -16.52
C LEU A 399 37.31 -37.46 -16.51
N LEU A 400 37.02 -38.16 -17.61
CA LEU A 400 35.87 -39.05 -17.73
C LEU A 400 35.88 -40.19 -16.71
N GLN A 401 37.05 -40.56 -16.17
CA GLN A 401 37.16 -41.56 -15.10
C GLN A 401 36.74 -41.01 -13.73
N ARG A 402 36.62 -39.69 -13.58
CA ARG A 402 36.34 -38.98 -12.32
C ARG A 402 35.01 -38.24 -12.33
N LEU A 403 34.61 -37.75 -13.51
CA LEU A 403 33.43 -36.95 -13.76
C LEU A 403 32.42 -37.73 -14.58
N THR A 404 31.18 -37.26 -14.65
CA THR A 404 30.13 -37.89 -15.44
C THR A 404 29.90 -37.14 -16.73
N ARG A 405 29.98 -37.84 -17.86
CA ARG A 405 29.67 -37.26 -19.17
C ARG A 405 28.18 -36.94 -19.27
N THR A 406 27.88 -35.67 -19.47
CA THR A 406 26.50 -35.16 -19.61
C THR A 406 26.19 -34.79 -21.05
N ASP A 407 27.18 -34.50 -21.87
CA ASP A 407 27.05 -34.30 -23.30
C ASP A 407 28.34 -34.75 -24.03
N ASP A 408 28.39 -34.63 -25.35
CA ASP A 408 29.52 -35.10 -26.13
C ASP A 408 30.85 -34.47 -25.68
N GLU A 409 30.80 -33.19 -25.32
CA GLU A 409 31.96 -32.39 -24.93
C GLU A 409 31.84 -31.82 -23.51
N VAL A 410 30.91 -32.34 -22.69
CA VAL A 410 30.63 -31.81 -21.34
C VAL A 410 30.75 -32.89 -20.28
N LEU A 411 31.56 -32.62 -19.26
CA LEU A 411 31.75 -33.46 -18.08
C LEU A 411 31.25 -32.70 -16.84
N ALA A 412 30.38 -33.33 -16.06
CA ALA A 412 29.85 -32.74 -14.84
C ALA A 412 30.42 -33.38 -13.57
N TRP A 413 30.59 -32.53 -12.56
CA TRP A 413 30.89 -32.91 -11.19
C TRP A 413 29.61 -32.87 -10.36
N HIS A 414 29.31 -33.97 -9.67
CA HIS A 414 28.04 -34.11 -8.98
C HIS A 414 28.15 -34.78 -7.62
N ARG A 415 27.10 -34.63 -6.82
CA ARG A 415 26.96 -35.22 -5.48
C ARG A 415 25.60 -35.90 -5.36
N GLN A 416 25.60 -37.18 -5.01
CA GLN A 416 24.39 -37.92 -4.65
C GLN A 416 23.89 -37.45 -3.28
N LEU A 417 22.61 -37.07 -3.20
CA LEU A 417 21.95 -36.63 -1.97
C LEU A 417 21.20 -37.80 -1.30
N PRO A 418 20.98 -37.75 0.04
CA PRO A 418 20.28 -38.81 0.78
C PRO A 418 18.83 -39.05 0.32
N ASP A 419 18.21 -38.07 -0.35
CA ASP A 419 16.86 -38.15 -0.90
C ASP A 419 16.81 -38.72 -2.34
N GLY A 420 17.95 -39.17 -2.86
CA GLY A 420 18.09 -39.76 -4.19
C GLY A 420 18.30 -38.75 -5.32
N ARG A 421 18.30 -37.43 -5.04
CA ARG A 421 18.62 -36.41 -6.06
C ARG A 421 20.13 -36.35 -6.32
N VAL A 422 20.50 -35.98 -7.54
CA VAL A 422 21.89 -35.80 -7.95
C VAL A 422 22.17 -34.31 -8.16
N LEU A 423 22.91 -33.71 -7.23
CA LEU A 423 23.25 -32.29 -7.24
C LEU A 423 24.40 -32.00 -8.20
N ASN A 424 24.25 -31.02 -9.09
CA ASN A 424 25.34 -30.52 -9.94
C ASN A 424 26.18 -29.49 -9.19
N LEU A 425 27.48 -29.76 -9.05
CA LEU A 425 28.45 -28.90 -8.36
C LEU A 425 29.24 -28.02 -9.34
N GLY A 426 29.27 -28.36 -10.62
CA GLY A 426 30.04 -27.68 -11.65
C GLY A 426 30.26 -28.57 -12.87
N GLN A 427 30.77 -27.99 -13.95
CA GLN A 427 31.02 -28.71 -15.19
C GLN A 427 32.27 -28.22 -15.89
N ILE A 428 32.81 -29.07 -16.76
CA ILE A 428 33.91 -28.82 -17.67
C ILE A 428 33.39 -29.04 -19.08
N GLU A 429 33.39 -27.98 -19.89
CA GLU A 429 33.08 -28.03 -21.31
C GLU A 429 34.37 -27.97 -22.12
N ARG A 430 34.48 -28.80 -23.16
CA ARG A 430 35.64 -28.86 -24.05
C ARG A 430 35.30 -28.28 -25.43
N ALA A 431 36.10 -27.32 -25.88
CA ALA A 431 36.08 -26.79 -27.24
C ALA A 431 37.48 -26.91 -27.86
N GLY A 432 37.76 -28.07 -28.46
CA GLY A 432 39.08 -28.35 -29.02
C GLY A 432 40.15 -28.47 -27.93
N GLU A 433 41.08 -27.52 -27.86
CA GLU A 433 42.12 -27.46 -26.81
C GLU A 433 41.68 -26.64 -25.59
N ASP A 434 40.56 -25.94 -25.67
CA ASP A 434 40.09 -25.07 -24.59
C ASP A 434 39.10 -25.81 -23.70
N PHE A 435 39.37 -25.82 -22.39
CA PHE A 435 38.56 -26.45 -21.35
C PHE A 435 38.01 -25.36 -20.45
N THR A 436 36.70 -25.13 -20.51
CA THR A 436 36.02 -24.14 -19.69
C THR A 436 35.40 -24.83 -18.48
N VAL A 437 35.93 -24.53 -17.30
CA VAL A 437 35.43 -25.00 -16.01
C VAL A 437 34.46 -23.95 -15.48
N THR A 438 33.25 -24.35 -15.12
CA THR A 438 32.23 -23.47 -14.54
C THR A 438 31.66 -24.05 -13.26
N ALA A 439 31.37 -23.21 -12.28
CA ALA A 439 30.71 -23.59 -11.03
C ALA A 439 29.94 -22.40 -10.44
N ASN A 440 29.02 -22.69 -9.51
CA ASN A 440 28.19 -21.64 -8.90
C ASN A 440 28.77 -21.02 -7.61
N SER A 441 30.02 -21.35 -7.26
CA SER A 441 30.79 -20.67 -6.22
C SER A 441 32.30 -20.73 -6.52
N PRO A 442 33.10 -19.77 -6.02
CA PRO A 442 34.55 -19.80 -6.17
C PRO A 442 35.20 -21.05 -5.58
N THR A 443 34.67 -21.57 -4.47
CA THR A 443 35.16 -22.79 -3.82
C THR A 443 34.92 -24.02 -4.70
N ARG A 444 33.67 -24.21 -5.19
CA ARG A 444 33.35 -25.30 -6.12
C ARG A 444 34.16 -25.19 -7.42
N LEU A 445 34.41 -23.98 -7.91
CA LEU A 445 35.26 -23.74 -9.07
C LEU A 445 36.68 -24.25 -8.79
N ALA A 446 37.29 -23.79 -7.68
CA ALA A 446 38.65 -24.18 -7.31
C ALA A 446 38.81 -25.70 -7.13
N ASP A 447 37.82 -26.37 -6.54
CA ASP A 447 37.82 -27.83 -6.37
C ASP A 447 37.78 -28.56 -7.72
N LEU A 448 36.97 -28.07 -8.66
CA LEU A 448 36.87 -28.66 -10.00
C LEU A 448 38.10 -28.35 -10.85
N GLU A 449 38.67 -27.15 -10.73
CA GLU A 449 39.96 -26.78 -11.33
C GLU A 449 41.10 -27.66 -10.82
N ALA A 450 41.12 -28.00 -9.53
CA ALA A 450 42.13 -28.90 -8.97
C ALA A 450 42.06 -30.29 -9.62
N GLN A 451 40.86 -30.79 -9.91
CA GLN A 451 40.68 -32.05 -10.63
C GLN A 451 41.22 -31.98 -12.07
N LEU A 452 41.00 -30.87 -12.78
CA LEU A 452 41.57 -30.63 -14.12
C LEU A 452 43.10 -30.56 -14.08
N ARG A 453 43.67 -29.76 -13.17
CA ARG A 453 45.12 -29.57 -13.08
C ARG A 453 45.88 -30.81 -12.62
N ASP A 454 45.23 -31.71 -11.88
CA ASP A 454 45.82 -32.99 -11.48
C ASP A 454 46.09 -33.90 -12.69
N VAL A 455 45.19 -33.90 -13.69
CA VAL A 455 45.35 -34.69 -14.93
C VAL A 455 46.06 -33.92 -16.05
N ALA A 456 46.02 -32.58 -16.02
CA ALA A 456 46.68 -31.70 -16.98
C ALA A 456 47.50 -30.62 -16.25
N PRO A 457 48.66 -30.98 -15.65
CA PRO A 457 49.49 -30.03 -14.92
C PRO A 457 50.16 -28.98 -15.82
N ASP A 458 50.17 -29.19 -17.14
CA ASP A 458 50.66 -28.27 -18.17
C ASP A 458 49.56 -27.38 -18.78
N ALA A 459 48.32 -27.45 -18.26
CA ALA A 459 47.23 -26.57 -18.67
C ALA A 459 47.56 -25.10 -18.34
N VAL A 460 47.30 -24.20 -19.28
CA VAL A 460 47.57 -22.76 -19.13
C VAL A 460 46.25 -22.01 -19.06
N GLU A 461 46.03 -21.27 -17.97
CA GLU A 461 44.86 -20.41 -17.80
C GLU A 461 44.88 -19.29 -18.86
N HIS A 462 43.75 -19.09 -19.54
CA HIS A 462 43.58 -18.10 -20.59
C HIS A 462 42.60 -16.99 -20.20
N ASP A 463 41.48 -17.35 -19.57
CA ASP A 463 40.43 -16.41 -19.17
C ASP A 463 39.80 -16.84 -17.84
N ARG A 464 39.40 -15.87 -17.02
CA ARG A 464 38.72 -16.09 -15.74
C ARG A 464 37.74 -14.98 -15.45
N HIS A 465 36.54 -15.36 -15.01
CA HIS A 465 35.55 -14.46 -14.44
C HIS A 465 34.94 -15.05 -13.17
N ALA A 466 34.47 -14.16 -12.31
CA ALA A 466 33.68 -14.48 -11.13
C ALA A 466 32.77 -13.30 -10.83
N GLU A 467 31.48 -13.44 -11.12
CA GLU A 467 30.47 -12.41 -10.87
C GLU A 467 29.49 -12.89 -9.81
N ARG A 468 29.29 -12.10 -8.75
CA ARG A 468 28.31 -12.43 -7.72
C ARG A 468 26.90 -12.17 -8.26
N LEU A 469 26.01 -13.14 -8.14
CA LEU A 469 24.65 -13.04 -8.68
C LEU A 469 23.65 -12.37 -7.74
N SER A 470 24.06 -12.06 -6.50
CA SER A 470 23.24 -11.34 -5.51
C SER A 470 23.70 -9.89 -5.35
N PRO A 471 22.79 -8.96 -5.03
CA PRO A 471 23.15 -7.60 -4.63
C PRO A 471 24.10 -7.59 -3.43
N ASP A 472 24.92 -6.55 -3.34
CA ASP A 472 25.79 -6.36 -2.18
C ASP A 472 24.98 -6.25 -0.88
N PRO A 473 25.52 -6.73 0.25
CA PRO A 473 24.84 -6.62 1.54
C PRO A 473 24.73 -5.14 1.92
N ASP A 474 23.52 -4.63 2.06
CA ASP A 474 23.25 -3.24 2.45
C ASP A 474 23.18 -3.04 3.98
N GLY A 475 23.63 -4.03 4.74
CA GLY A 475 23.60 -4.04 6.21
C GLY A 475 22.27 -4.50 6.82
N ARG A 476 21.20 -4.66 6.03
CA ARG A 476 19.93 -5.25 6.50
C ARG A 476 20.02 -6.77 6.52
N GLN A 477 19.28 -7.41 7.41
CA GLN A 477 19.26 -8.87 7.51
C GLN A 477 18.62 -9.47 6.24
N ALA A 478 19.44 -10.10 5.41
CA ALA A 478 19.01 -10.64 4.13
C ALA A 478 18.20 -11.93 4.28
N ARG A 479 17.21 -12.12 3.41
CA ARG A 479 16.55 -13.43 3.22
C ARG A 479 17.46 -14.29 2.33
N SER A 480 17.84 -15.47 2.80
CA SER A 480 18.63 -16.41 2.00
C SER A 480 17.73 -17.30 1.14
N LEU A 481 18.00 -17.38 -0.16
CA LEU A 481 17.41 -18.35 -1.07
C LEU A 481 18.50 -19.33 -1.50
N ILE A 482 18.26 -20.63 -1.31
CA ILE A 482 19.16 -21.67 -1.81
C ILE A 482 18.81 -21.97 -3.27
N VAL A 483 19.77 -21.82 -4.16
CA VAL A 483 19.65 -22.08 -5.60
C VAL A 483 20.58 -23.23 -5.97
N GLU A 484 20.02 -24.29 -6.53
CA GLU A 484 20.78 -25.46 -6.96
C GLU A 484 20.27 -26.05 -8.27
N SER A 485 21.17 -26.71 -8.99
CA SER A 485 20.86 -27.44 -10.22
C SER A 485 20.98 -28.94 -9.96
N TYR A 486 19.99 -29.71 -10.40
CA TYR A 486 19.97 -31.17 -10.25
C TYR A 486 20.00 -31.86 -11.61
N PHE A 487 20.65 -33.02 -11.70
CA PHE A 487 20.52 -33.87 -12.87
C PHE A 487 19.13 -34.49 -12.90
N LEU A 488 18.49 -34.38 -14.06
CA LEU A 488 17.31 -35.17 -14.40
C LEU A 488 17.80 -36.46 -15.04
N ASP A 489 17.24 -37.60 -14.63
CA ASP A 489 17.62 -38.89 -15.18
C ASP A 489 17.39 -38.86 -16.70
N LYS A 490 18.43 -39.17 -17.49
CA LYS A 490 18.46 -39.00 -18.96
C LYS A 490 17.55 -40.05 -19.61
N GLY A 491 16.26 -39.77 -19.59
CA GLY A 491 15.21 -40.63 -20.08
C GLY A 491 14.77 -40.39 -21.52
N SER A 492 15.27 -39.39 -22.26
CA SER A 492 15.08 -39.32 -23.73
C SER A 492 15.78 -38.09 -24.38
N GLU A 493 16.09 -38.20 -25.68
CA GLU A 493 16.63 -37.16 -26.57
C GLU A 493 15.59 -36.07 -26.89
N ASP A 494 14.96 -35.46 -25.89
CA ASP A 494 13.84 -34.56 -26.17
C ASP A 494 14.25 -33.10 -26.31
N ASP A 495 13.40 -32.38 -27.05
CA ASP A 495 13.37 -30.93 -27.09
C ASP A 495 13.40 -30.36 -25.65
N PRO A 496 14.22 -29.33 -25.35
CA PRO A 496 14.20 -28.63 -24.07
C PRO A 496 12.79 -28.29 -23.54
N ALA A 497 11.83 -28.01 -24.43
CA ALA A 497 10.44 -27.79 -24.06
C ALA A 497 9.75 -29.06 -23.52
N GLU A 498 9.98 -30.21 -24.14
CA GLU A 498 9.45 -31.51 -23.72
C GLU A 498 10.09 -31.98 -22.39
N ALA A 499 11.37 -31.72 -22.21
CA ALA A 499 12.07 -31.97 -20.94
C ALA A 499 11.49 -31.12 -19.79
N ALA A 500 11.26 -29.82 -20.03
CA ALA A 500 10.62 -28.94 -19.05
C ALA A 500 9.19 -29.38 -18.73
N ASP A 501 8.41 -29.81 -19.73
CA ASP A 501 7.06 -30.32 -19.52
C ASP A 501 7.03 -31.63 -18.70
N ARG A 502 8.05 -32.49 -18.84
CA ARG A 502 8.19 -33.67 -17.96
C ARG A 502 8.47 -33.27 -16.52
N VAL A 503 9.38 -32.33 -16.29
CA VAL A 503 9.67 -31.80 -14.93
C VAL A 503 8.41 -31.25 -14.29
N ALA A 504 7.59 -30.51 -15.04
CA ALA A 504 6.31 -30.01 -14.55
C ALA A 504 5.36 -31.15 -14.14
N ARG A 505 5.24 -32.21 -14.95
CA ARG A 505 4.38 -33.37 -14.64
C ARG A 505 4.86 -34.19 -13.46
N ASP A 506 6.18 -34.36 -13.33
CA ASP A 506 6.77 -35.05 -12.18
C ASP A 506 6.52 -34.26 -10.91
N ALA A 507 6.73 -32.94 -10.95
CA ALA A 507 6.39 -32.03 -9.86
C ALA A 507 4.89 -32.07 -9.52
N GLU A 508 4.00 -32.06 -10.50
CA GLU A 508 2.55 -32.20 -10.27
C GLU A 508 2.15 -33.53 -9.63
N THR A 509 2.94 -34.58 -9.86
CA THR A 509 2.71 -35.91 -9.29
C THR A 509 3.21 -35.99 -7.85
N SER A 510 4.37 -35.39 -7.53
CA SER A 510 4.96 -35.43 -6.19
C SER A 510 4.47 -34.33 -5.26
N TRP A 511 4.12 -33.16 -5.80
CA TRP A 511 3.72 -31.98 -5.02
C TRP A 511 2.51 -32.24 -4.10
N PRO A 512 1.44 -32.95 -4.52
CA PRO A 512 0.31 -33.26 -3.65
C PRO A 512 0.68 -34.02 -2.37
N ASP A 513 1.79 -34.75 -2.38
CA ASP A 513 2.26 -35.58 -1.26
C ASP A 513 3.48 -34.96 -0.55
N THR A 514 3.86 -33.73 -0.92
CA THR A 514 5.00 -33.02 -0.33
C THR A 514 4.62 -32.47 1.06
N PRO A 515 5.27 -32.90 2.16
CA PRO A 515 4.96 -32.41 3.50
C PRO A 515 5.27 -30.92 3.67
N GLY A 516 4.57 -30.25 4.59
CA GLY A 516 4.86 -28.87 4.98
C GLY A 516 4.39 -27.79 3.99
N VAL A 517 3.60 -28.16 2.98
CA VAL A 517 3.09 -27.18 1.98
C VAL A 517 1.96 -26.34 2.57
N VAL A 518 1.12 -26.95 3.41
CA VAL A 518 0.00 -26.29 4.13
C VAL A 518 0.22 -26.48 5.62
N GLY A 519 0.92 -25.53 6.24
CA GLY A 519 1.38 -25.69 7.62
C GLY A 519 2.34 -26.87 7.74
N GLU A 520 1.99 -27.87 8.56
CA GLU A 520 2.76 -29.12 8.70
C GLU A 520 2.27 -30.22 7.74
N LEU A 521 1.16 -30.01 7.03
CA LEU A 521 0.50 -31.02 6.20
C LEU A 521 0.98 -30.97 4.74
N SER A 522 0.93 -32.13 4.08
CA SER A 522 0.93 -32.19 2.61
C SER A 522 -0.39 -31.71 2.02
N PRO A 523 -0.43 -31.29 0.73
CA PRO A 523 -1.67 -30.88 0.08
C PRO A 523 -2.78 -31.95 0.11
N ARG A 524 -2.43 -33.23 -0.03
CA ARG A 524 -3.38 -34.35 0.03
C ARG A 524 -3.95 -34.55 1.43
N GLU A 525 -3.11 -34.46 2.46
CA GLU A 525 -3.57 -34.49 3.85
C GLU A 525 -4.45 -33.29 4.18
N ALA A 526 -4.07 -32.10 3.70
CA ALA A 526 -4.85 -30.87 3.87
C ALA A 526 -6.25 -31.00 3.22
N ALA A 527 -6.33 -31.57 2.01
CA ALA A 527 -7.58 -31.84 1.31
C ALA A 527 -8.48 -32.82 2.08
N ALA A 528 -7.88 -33.79 2.78
CA ALA A 528 -8.59 -34.79 3.58
C ALA A 528 -8.93 -34.33 5.01
N SER A 529 -8.38 -33.21 5.48
CA SER A 529 -8.47 -32.77 6.89
C SER A 529 -9.90 -32.44 7.34
N GLY A 530 -10.77 -32.03 6.41
CA GLY A 530 -12.13 -31.56 6.70
C GLY A 530 -12.20 -30.21 7.42
N ASP A 531 -11.06 -29.61 7.78
CA ASP A 531 -10.98 -28.30 8.42
C ASP A 531 -11.12 -27.18 7.37
N PRO A 532 -12.14 -26.29 7.49
CA PRO A 532 -12.34 -25.21 6.53
C PRO A 532 -11.13 -24.28 6.36
N ALA A 533 -10.40 -23.97 7.44
CA ALA A 533 -9.24 -23.07 7.37
C ALA A 533 -8.08 -23.72 6.59
N THR A 534 -7.80 -25.00 6.87
CA THR A 534 -6.83 -25.80 6.13
C THR A 534 -7.19 -25.92 4.65
N LEU A 535 -8.48 -26.14 4.32
CA LEU A 535 -8.96 -26.20 2.94
C LEU A 535 -8.84 -24.84 2.22
N ALA A 536 -9.09 -23.74 2.92
CA ALA A 536 -8.93 -22.39 2.38
C ALA A 536 -7.46 -22.05 2.07
N GLU A 537 -6.53 -22.42 2.96
CA GLU A 537 -5.10 -22.25 2.70
C GLU A 537 -4.60 -23.16 1.57
N LEU A 538 -5.12 -24.39 1.47
CA LEU A 538 -4.81 -25.27 0.34
C LEU A 538 -5.26 -24.64 -0.99
N ARG A 539 -6.49 -24.13 -1.07
CA ARG A 539 -7.00 -23.42 -2.26
C ARG A 539 -6.12 -22.22 -2.60
N SER A 540 -5.82 -21.38 -1.60
CA SER A 540 -4.94 -20.22 -1.78
C SER A 540 -3.54 -20.60 -2.26
N THR A 541 -3.01 -21.74 -1.83
CA THR A 541 -1.71 -22.25 -2.26
C THR A 541 -1.73 -22.70 -3.72
N VAL A 542 -2.81 -23.35 -4.18
CA VAL A 542 -2.98 -23.68 -5.61
C VAL A 542 -3.20 -22.41 -6.43
N ASP A 543 -3.91 -21.42 -5.89
CA ASP A 543 -4.08 -20.09 -6.51
C ASP A 543 -2.73 -19.36 -6.64
N ASP A 544 -1.79 -19.53 -5.71
CA ASP A 544 -0.43 -18.99 -5.81
C ASP A 544 0.35 -19.58 -7.02
N ILE A 545 0.18 -20.89 -7.27
CA ILE A 545 0.76 -21.57 -8.44
C ILE A 545 0.13 -21.05 -9.73
N GLU A 546 -1.19 -20.89 -9.76
CA GLU A 546 -1.89 -20.35 -10.92
C GLU A 546 -1.52 -18.89 -11.19
N ALA A 547 -1.40 -18.07 -10.16
CA ALA A 547 -0.98 -16.68 -10.29
C ALA A 547 0.41 -16.59 -10.95
N THR A 548 1.34 -17.46 -10.57
CA THR A 548 2.68 -17.55 -11.16
C THR A 548 2.61 -17.91 -12.66
N LEU A 549 1.79 -18.90 -13.01
CA LEU A 549 1.56 -19.29 -14.41
C LEU A 549 0.98 -18.13 -15.23
N LEU A 550 -0.07 -17.47 -14.73
CA LEU A 550 -0.70 -16.33 -15.40
C LEU A 550 0.27 -15.15 -15.55
N GLN A 551 1.09 -14.87 -14.54
CA GLN A 551 2.09 -13.80 -14.61
C GLN A 551 3.13 -14.09 -15.70
N ALA A 552 3.61 -15.33 -15.81
CA ALA A 552 4.53 -15.73 -16.87
C ALA A 552 3.89 -15.54 -18.26
N GLN A 553 2.64 -15.97 -18.43
CA GLN A 553 1.88 -15.78 -19.68
C GLN A 553 1.73 -14.31 -20.06
N ARG A 554 1.32 -13.47 -19.11
CA ARG A 554 1.14 -12.02 -19.32
C ARG A 554 2.46 -11.33 -19.68
N ALA A 555 3.57 -11.79 -19.11
CA ALA A 555 4.90 -11.28 -19.39
C ALA A 555 5.51 -11.86 -20.69
N GLY A 556 4.81 -12.76 -21.41
CA GLY A 556 5.35 -13.44 -22.58
C GLY A 556 6.53 -14.37 -22.26
N ARG A 557 6.69 -14.79 -21.00
CA ARG A 557 7.74 -15.70 -20.56
C ARG A 557 7.34 -17.16 -20.82
N PRO A 558 8.29 -18.07 -21.06
CA PRO A 558 8.01 -19.49 -21.19
C PRO A 558 7.26 -20.02 -19.95
N THR A 559 6.21 -20.81 -20.19
CA THR A 559 5.44 -21.48 -19.13
C THR A 559 5.79 -22.96 -19.01
N ALA A 560 6.62 -23.48 -19.91
CA ALA A 560 7.14 -24.85 -19.83
C ALA A 560 7.92 -25.03 -18.52
N GLY A 561 7.70 -26.14 -17.82
CA GLY A 561 8.28 -26.37 -16.49
C GLY A 561 7.45 -25.85 -15.30
N LEU A 562 6.36 -25.10 -15.54
CA LEU A 562 5.44 -24.69 -14.47
C LEU A 562 4.32 -25.72 -14.29
N MET A 563 3.95 -25.97 -13.04
CA MET A 563 2.84 -26.87 -12.71
C MET A 563 1.49 -26.32 -13.23
N ASN A 564 0.63 -27.22 -13.69
CA ASN A 564 -0.72 -26.91 -14.13
C ASN A 564 -1.71 -26.95 -12.94
N PRO A 565 -2.27 -25.80 -12.55
CA PRO A 565 -3.16 -25.72 -11.39
C PRO A 565 -4.48 -26.48 -11.59
N HIS A 566 -4.98 -26.66 -12.81
CA HIS A 566 -6.18 -27.48 -13.04
C HIS A 566 -5.95 -28.95 -12.70
N ARG A 567 -4.79 -29.50 -13.12
CA ARG A 567 -4.44 -30.88 -12.78
C ARG A 567 -4.24 -31.08 -11.28
N LEU A 568 -3.66 -30.09 -10.60
CA LEU A 568 -3.53 -30.11 -9.14
C LEU A 568 -4.91 -30.07 -8.45
N ARG A 569 -5.83 -29.21 -8.90
CA ARG A 569 -7.19 -29.15 -8.36
C ARG A 569 -7.93 -30.47 -8.54
N ASP A 570 -7.85 -31.06 -9.72
CA ASP A 570 -8.46 -32.37 -10.01
C ASP A 570 -7.86 -33.47 -9.12
N ALA A 571 -6.54 -33.52 -8.97
CA ALA A 571 -5.84 -34.50 -8.14
C ALA A 571 -6.16 -34.38 -6.64
N LEU A 572 -6.52 -33.18 -6.19
CA LEU A 572 -6.88 -32.86 -4.81
C LEU A 572 -8.39 -32.84 -4.55
N GLY A 573 -9.22 -33.05 -5.58
CA GLY A 573 -10.68 -32.97 -5.46
C GLY A 573 -11.21 -31.57 -5.13
N LEU A 574 -10.47 -30.52 -5.50
CA LEU A 574 -10.87 -29.13 -5.28
C LEU A 574 -11.80 -28.68 -6.41
N VAL A 575 -13.05 -28.37 -6.07
CA VAL A 575 -14.00 -27.77 -7.02
C VAL A 575 -13.51 -26.38 -7.41
N VAL A 576 -13.47 -26.09 -8.72
CA VAL A 576 -13.19 -24.75 -9.24
C VAL A 576 -14.35 -23.83 -8.81
N SER A 577 -14.06 -22.92 -7.87
CA SER A 577 -15.00 -21.91 -7.38
C SER A 577 -15.04 -20.69 -8.30
#